data_AF-A0A8J3DMN6-F1
#
_entry.id   AF-A0A8J3DMN6-F1
#
_cell.length_a   1.000
_cell.length_b   1.000
_cell.length_c   1.000
_cell.angle_alpha   90.00
_cell.angle_beta   90.00
_cell.angle_gamma   90.00
#
_symmetry.space_group_name_H-M   'P 1'
#
loop_
_entity.id
_entity.type
_entity.pdbx_description
1 polymer ?
#
loop_
_entity_poly.entity_id
_entity_poly.type
_entity_poly.pdbx_seq_one_letter_code
_entity_poly.pdbx_strand_id
1 'polypeptide(L)'
;MANQALTREDLQTLFAAPVVPDAANVFEAFTDADDLKRLVDRYERGMTMWRNDTRLKIEKAIASLKEKAAEHAASTYSQAALPLVNDMLHTLERATASLTTPLESEPEHQATFRRLRFGSGAKGKFFRRNLDRAEEIRVLNYDAVLNWRSQLLGLKRDLMRDAADV
;
A
#
# COMPACT_ATOMS: atom_id res chain seq x y z
N MET A 1 15.69 -27.29 23.52
CA MET A 1 14.39 -26.61 23.39
C MET A 1 13.94 -26.80 21.95
N ALA A 2 12.70 -27.22 21.71
CA ALA A 2 12.23 -27.48 20.35
C ALA A 2 12.18 -26.16 19.57
N ASN A 3 12.91 -26.12 18.45
CA ASN A 3 13.00 -24.99 17.55
C ASN A 3 11.66 -24.86 16.81
N GLN A 4 10.72 -24.08 17.34
CA GLN A 4 9.42 -23.90 16.71
C GLN A 4 9.61 -23.08 15.42
N ALA A 5 9.47 -23.77 14.29
CA ALA A 5 9.40 -23.14 12.98
C ALA A 5 8.32 -22.05 12.97
N LEU A 6 8.65 -20.87 12.41
CA LEU A 6 7.66 -19.83 12.12
C LEU A 6 6.53 -20.43 11.30
N THR A 7 5.31 -20.44 11.84
CA THR A 7 4.19 -20.99 11.08
C THR A 7 3.64 -19.94 10.13
N ARG A 8 3.08 -20.40 9.00
CA ARG A 8 2.38 -19.54 8.04
C ARG A 8 1.20 -18.79 8.70
N GLU A 9 0.59 -19.37 9.74
CA GLU A 9 -0.52 -18.78 10.49
C GLU A 9 -0.08 -17.61 11.38
N ASP A 10 1.11 -17.67 12.00
CA ASP A 10 1.68 -16.56 12.79
C ASP A 10 1.93 -15.30 11.93
N LEU A 11 2.02 -15.49 10.61
CA LEU A 11 2.35 -14.47 9.63
C LEU A 11 1.13 -14.02 8.82
N GLN A 12 0.14 -14.89 8.57
CA GLN A 12 -1.08 -14.54 7.84
C GLN A 12 -1.86 -13.39 8.50
N THR A 13 -1.84 -13.28 9.83
CA THR A 13 -2.46 -12.15 10.56
C THR A 13 -1.75 -10.82 10.32
N LEU A 14 -0.48 -10.83 9.90
CA LEU A 14 0.28 -9.65 9.49
C LEU A 14 0.00 -9.23 8.05
N PHE A 15 -0.68 -10.05 7.24
CA PHE A 15 -0.81 -9.88 5.78
C PHE A 15 -2.24 -9.75 5.26
N ALA A 16 -3.21 -9.40 6.10
CA ALA A 16 -4.48 -8.92 5.60
C ALA A 16 -4.22 -7.65 4.77
N ALA A 17 -4.27 -7.79 3.44
CA ALA A 17 -4.23 -6.69 2.49
C ALA A 17 -5.37 -5.75 2.87
N PRO A 18 -5.07 -4.54 3.35
CA PRO A 18 -6.14 -3.65 3.71
C PRO A 18 -6.79 -3.20 2.41
N VAL A 19 -8.12 -3.28 2.34
CA VAL A 19 -8.91 -2.88 1.17
C VAL A 19 -8.45 -1.48 0.80
N VAL A 20 -7.80 -1.36 -0.37
CA VAL A 20 -7.47 -0.04 -0.92
C VAL A 20 -8.81 0.67 -1.00
N PRO A 21 -9.00 1.82 -0.31
CA PRO A 21 -10.21 2.58 -0.42
C PRO A 21 -10.42 2.84 -1.90
N ASP A 22 -11.44 2.21 -2.45
CA ASP A 22 -11.73 2.26 -3.87
C ASP A 22 -12.05 3.72 -4.18
N ALA A 23 -11.07 4.42 -4.75
CA ALA A 23 -11.18 5.84 -4.98
C ALA A 23 -12.31 6.12 -5.98
N ALA A 24 -12.69 5.11 -6.77
CA ALA A 24 -13.81 5.16 -7.69
C ALA A 24 -15.15 5.36 -6.95
N ASN A 25 -15.37 4.62 -5.87
CA ASN A 25 -16.58 4.68 -5.06
C ASN A 25 -16.68 5.94 -4.16
N VAL A 26 -15.59 6.67 -3.96
CA VAL A 26 -15.58 7.85 -3.06
C VAL A 26 -16.18 9.07 -3.73
N PHE A 27 -16.11 9.21 -5.07
CA PHE A 27 -16.49 10.44 -5.76
C PHE A 27 -17.74 10.34 -6.64
N GLU A 28 -18.37 9.17 -6.75
CA GLU A 28 -19.59 8.99 -7.56
C GLU A 28 -20.83 9.71 -7.03
N ALA A 29 -20.89 10.03 -5.72
CA ALA A 29 -22.14 10.38 -5.05
C ALA A 29 -22.17 11.73 -4.33
N PHE A 30 -21.16 12.60 -4.49
CA PHE A 30 -21.14 13.83 -3.69
C PHE A 30 -22.17 14.85 -4.19
N THR A 31 -22.97 15.37 -3.28
CA THR A 31 -24.12 16.25 -3.59
C THR A 31 -23.79 17.74 -3.50
N ASP A 32 -22.74 18.10 -2.77
CA ASP A 32 -22.27 19.48 -2.60
C ASP A 32 -20.78 19.60 -2.22
N ALA A 33 -20.31 20.83 -1.98
CA ALA A 33 -18.92 21.13 -1.65
C ALA A 33 -18.48 20.58 -0.27
N ASP A 34 -19.37 20.57 0.72
CA ASP A 34 -19.05 20.05 2.05
C ASP A 34 -18.95 18.52 2.03
N ASP A 35 -19.79 17.89 1.22
CA ASP A 35 -19.75 16.45 0.97
C ASP A 35 -18.43 16.02 0.32
N LEU A 36 -17.98 16.73 -0.72
CA LEU A 36 -16.66 16.47 -1.32
C LEU A 36 -15.53 16.58 -0.29
N LYS A 37 -15.54 17.62 0.53
CA LYS A 37 -14.50 17.79 1.57
C LYS A 37 -14.51 16.62 2.55
N ARG A 38 -15.69 16.17 3.00
CA ARG A 38 -15.83 15.03 3.91
C ARG A 38 -15.30 13.73 3.28
N LEU A 39 -15.54 13.54 1.99
CA LEU A 39 -15.07 12.40 1.23
C LEU A 39 -13.55 12.39 1.08
N VAL A 40 -12.95 13.53 0.72
CA VAL A 40 -11.48 13.69 0.68
C VAL A 40 -10.86 13.49 2.07
N ASP A 41 -11.44 14.06 3.12
CA ASP A 41 -10.96 13.87 4.49
C ASP A 41 -11.06 12.40 4.94
N ARG A 42 -12.09 11.67 4.51
CA ARG A 42 -12.25 10.22 4.78
C ARG A 42 -11.21 9.42 4.01
N TYR A 43 -11.01 9.73 2.74
CA TYR A 43 -9.99 9.10 1.88
C TYR A 43 -8.60 9.28 2.48
N GLU A 44 -8.24 10.50 2.90
CA GLU A 44 -6.96 10.78 3.54
C GLU A 44 -6.74 9.96 4.81
N ARG A 45 -7.75 9.92 5.69
CA ARG A 45 -7.67 9.13 6.93
C ARG A 45 -7.50 7.64 6.62
N GLY A 46 -8.30 7.11 5.70
CA GLY A 46 -8.21 5.71 5.28
C GLY A 46 -6.83 5.36 4.73
N MET A 47 -6.33 6.15 3.78
CA MET A 47 -5.01 5.97 3.18
C MET A 47 -3.87 6.14 4.19
N THR A 48 -3.99 7.08 5.13
CA THR A 48 -2.97 7.28 6.18
C THR A 48 -2.93 6.11 7.17
N MET A 49 -4.10 5.62 7.60
CA MET A 49 -4.18 4.43 8.47
C MET A 49 -3.60 3.20 7.76
N TRP A 50 -4.03 2.98 6.51
CA TRP A 50 -3.53 1.92 5.64
C TRP A 50 -2.00 1.96 5.50
N ARG A 51 -1.44 3.15 5.22
CA ARG A 51 -0.01 3.34 5.04
C ARG A 51 0.76 3.02 6.31
N ASN A 52 0.27 3.50 7.45
CA ASN A 52 0.92 3.27 8.74
C ASN A 52 0.88 1.80 9.16
N ASP A 53 -0.26 1.13 8.97
CA ASP A 53 -0.40 -0.30 9.26
C ASP A 53 0.51 -1.14 8.36
N THR A 54 0.50 -0.87 7.05
CA THR A 54 1.36 -1.57 6.09
C THR A 54 2.84 -1.37 6.41
N ARG A 55 3.26 -0.13 6.72
CA ARG A 55 4.63 0.16 7.15
C ARG A 55 5.04 -0.69 8.35
N LEU A 56 4.22 -0.70 9.40
CA LEU A 56 4.50 -1.44 10.63
C LEU A 56 4.60 -2.95 10.38
N LYS A 57 3.72 -3.51 9.54
CA LYS A 57 3.75 -4.93 9.16
C LYS A 57 5.05 -5.29 8.44
N ILE A 58 5.47 -4.46 7.49
CA ILE A 58 6.70 -4.66 6.72
C ILE A 58 7.94 -4.53 7.61
N GLU A 59 8.02 -3.47 8.43
CA GLU A 59 9.12 -3.27 9.38
C GLU A 59 9.23 -4.43 10.37
N LYS A 60 8.10 -4.88 10.95
CA LYS A 60 8.06 -6.03 11.87
C LYS A 60 8.46 -7.34 11.18
N ALA A 61 7.98 -7.58 9.96
CA ALA A 61 8.34 -8.77 9.20
C ALA A 61 9.84 -8.80 8.92
N ILE A 62 10.41 -7.69 8.42
CA ILE A 62 11.85 -7.57 8.16
C ILE A 62 12.67 -7.77 9.44
N ALA A 63 12.27 -7.14 10.55
CA ALA A 63 12.97 -7.27 11.83
C ALA A 63 12.94 -8.71 12.35
N SER A 64 11.76 -9.34 12.36
CA SER A 64 11.58 -10.73 12.83
C SER A 64 12.35 -11.73 11.98
N LEU A 65 12.40 -11.49 10.67
CA LEU A 65 13.20 -12.28 9.74
C LEU A 65 14.70 -12.14 10.07
N LYS A 66 15.21 -10.92 10.22
CA LYS A 66 16.62 -10.69 10.58
C LYS A 66 17.03 -11.29 11.92
N GLU A 67 16.16 -11.22 12.93
CA GLU A 67 16.41 -11.83 14.24
C GLU A 67 16.56 -13.35 14.12
N LYS A 68 15.64 -14.00 13.39
CA LYS A 68 15.66 -15.46 13.21
C LYS A 68 16.76 -15.95 12.28
N ALA A 69 17.21 -15.12 11.34
CA ALA A 69 18.39 -15.42 10.53
C ALA A 69 19.63 -15.72 11.40
N ALA A 70 19.72 -15.13 12.60
CA ALA A 70 20.83 -15.37 13.52
C ALA A 70 20.75 -16.71 14.28
N GLU A 71 19.56 -17.34 14.31
CA GLU A 71 19.29 -18.52 15.14
C GLU A 71 19.25 -19.83 14.35
N HIS A 72 19.25 -19.76 13.02
CA HIS A 72 19.03 -20.90 12.13
C HIS A 72 20.14 -21.02 11.07
N ALA A 73 20.33 -22.24 10.54
CA ALA A 73 21.18 -22.43 9.37
C ALA A 73 20.63 -21.65 8.17
N ALA A 74 21.50 -20.93 7.46
CA ALA A 74 21.15 -19.97 6.41
C ALA A 74 20.19 -20.55 5.35
N SER A 75 20.44 -21.78 4.87
CA SER A 75 19.61 -22.43 3.85
C SER A 75 18.19 -22.77 4.34
N THR A 76 18.05 -23.30 5.56
CA THR A 76 16.74 -23.64 6.14
C THR A 76 15.90 -22.39 6.40
N TYR A 77 16.55 -21.33 6.88
CA TYR A 77 15.91 -20.05 7.11
C TYR A 77 15.45 -19.40 5.79
N SER A 78 16.30 -19.36 4.77
CA SER A 78 15.95 -18.78 3.47
C SER A 78 14.80 -19.52 2.78
N GLN A 79 14.77 -20.86 2.85
CA GLN A 79 13.67 -21.65 2.29
C GLN A 79 12.31 -21.34 2.96
N ALA A 80 12.30 -21.09 4.27
CA ALA A 80 11.08 -20.73 4.99
C ALA A 80 10.68 -19.26 4.77
N ALA A 81 11.65 -18.34 4.65
CA ALA A 81 11.42 -16.91 4.52
C ALA A 81 10.97 -16.47 3.12
N LEU A 82 11.51 -17.09 2.06
CA LEU A 82 11.27 -16.68 0.67
C LEU A 82 9.78 -16.68 0.25
N PRO A 83 8.96 -17.70 0.56
CA PRO A 83 7.54 -17.67 0.25
C PRO A 83 6.81 -16.47 0.85
N LEU A 84 7.17 -16.07 2.06
CA LEU A 84 6.54 -14.98 2.79
C LEU A 84 6.88 -13.62 2.16
N VAL A 85 8.15 -13.43 1.81
CA VAL A 85 8.59 -12.24 1.08
C VAL A 85 7.91 -12.14 -0.29
N ASN A 86 7.71 -13.27 -0.98
CA ASN A 86 6.98 -13.30 -2.26
C ASN A 86 5.49 -12.93 -2.10
N ASP A 87 4.82 -13.45 -1.07
CA ASP A 87 3.41 -13.10 -0.78
C ASP A 87 3.24 -11.60 -0.49
N MET A 88 4.19 -11.01 0.25
CA MET A 88 4.22 -9.56 0.51
C MET A 88 4.43 -8.75 -0.78
N LEU A 89 5.38 -9.16 -1.62
CA LEU A 89 5.66 -8.50 -2.89
C LEU A 89 4.43 -8.53 -3.80
N HIS A 90 3.73 -9.65 -3.89
CA HIS A 90 2.49 -9.77 -4.67
C HIS A 90 1.39 -8.83 -4.16
N THR A 91 1.28 -8.68 -2.84
CA THR A 91 0.33 -7.74 -2.22
C THR A 91 0.66 -6.29 -2.59
N LEU A 92 1.94 -5.90 -2.52
CA LEU A 92 2.39 -4.56 -2.91
C LEU A 92 2.23 -4.32 -4.42
N GLU A 93 2.39 -5.33 -5.26
CA GLU A 93 2.15 -5.22 -6.70
C GLU A 93 0.69 -4.93 -7.02
N ARG A 94 -0.25 -5.57 -6.32
CA ARG A 94 -1.68 -5.23 -6.42
C ARG A 94 -1.98 -3.80 -5.96
N ALA A 95 -1.40 -3.38 -4.84
CA ALA A 95 -1.55 -2.01 -4.35
C ALA A 95 -0.93 -0.97 -5.31
N THR A 96 0.19 -1.31 -5.95
CA THR A 96 0.82 -0.47 -6.98
C THR A 96 -0.14 -0.30 -8.16
N ALA A 97 -0.70 -1.41 -8.67
CA ALA A 97 -1.64 -1.37 -9.78
C ALA A 97 -2.85 -0.49 -9.48
N SER A 98 -3.48 -0.62 -8.31
CA SER A 98 -4.62 0.22 -7.92
C SER A 98 -4.29 1.70 -7.75
N LEU A 99 -3.04 2.02 -7.41
CA LEU A 99 -2.59 3.39 -7.20
C LEU A 99 -1.92 3.99 -8.42
N THR A 100 -1.70 3.24 -9.51
CA THR A 100 -0.95 3.76 -10.67
C THR A 100 -1.78 4.74 -11.48
N THR A 101 -3.09 4.52 -11.58
CA THR A 101 -3.98 5.37 -12.38
C THR A 101 -4.31 6.66 -11.63
N PRO A 102 -4.11 7.85 -12.23
CA PRO A 102 -4.59 9.11 -11.67
C PRO A 102 -6.12 9.09 -11.53
N LEU A 103 -6.64 9.73 -10.48
CA LEU A 103 -8.08 9.72 -10.20
C LEU A 103 -8.92 10.27 -11.37
N GLU A 104 -8.37 11.23 -12.10
CA GLU A 104 -9.03 11.86 -13.25
C GLU A 104 -9.03 11.01 -14.53
N SER A 105 -8.21 9.97 -14.58
CA SER A 105 -8.08 9.10 -15.75
C SER A 105 -9.09 7.95 -15.74
N GLU A 106 -9.69 7.67 -14.58
CA GLU A 106 -10.70 6.63 -14.43
C GLU A 106 -11.96 6.94 -15.26
N PRO A 107 -12.35 6.08 -16.22
CA PRO A 107 -13.43 6.34 -17.18
C PRO A 107 -14.77 6.69 -16.51
N GLU A 108 -15.05 6.07 -15.37
CA GLU A 108 -16.29 6.22 -14.62
C GLU A 108 -16.44 7.62 -14.00
N HIS A 109 -15.35 8.36 -13.82
CA HIS A 109 -15.35 9.66 -13.14
C HIS A 109 -14.91 10.83 -14.01
N GLN A 110 -14.38 10.58 -15.21
CA GLN A 110 -13.90 11.63 -16.13
C GLN A 110 -14.92 12.76 -16.34
N ALA A 111 -16.21 12.43 -16.46
CA ALA A 111 -17.26 13.45 -16.66
C ALA A 111 -17.42 14.37 -15.44
N THR A 112 -17.40 13.79 -14.23
CA THR A 112 -17.51 14.50 -12.96
C THR A 112 -16.26 15.33 -12.69
N PHE A 113 -15.07 14.76 -12.87
CA PHE A 113 -13.79 15.46 -12.73
C PHE A 113 -13.68 16.66 -13.69
N ARG A 114 -14.05 16.49 -14.96
CA ARG A 114 -14.05 17.60 -15.94
C ARG A 114 -15.00 18.72 -15.52
N ARG A 115 -16.24 18.41 -15.14
CA ARG A 115 -17.21 19.44 -14.70
C ARG A 115 -16.69 20.28 -13.52
N LEU A 116 -16.00 19.65 -12.57
CA LEU A 116 -15.48 20.31 -11.37
C LEU A 116 -14.21 21.11 -11.64
N ARG A 117 -13.29 20.55 -12.43
CA ARG A 117 -12.00 21.18 -12.73
C ARG A 117 -12.16 22.48 -13.51
N PHE A 118 -13.17 22.57 -14.38
CA PHE A 118 -13.45 23.76 -15.19
C PHE A 118 -14.46 24.73 -14.57
N GLY A 119 -14.92 24.49 -13.35
CA GLY A 119 -15.73 25.46 -12.60
C GLY A 119 -14.98 26.78 -12.41
N SER A 120 -15.66 27.91 -12.64
CA SER A 120 -15.14 29.26 -12.40
C SER A 120 -15.50 29.75 -10.97
N GLY A 121 -14.84 30.81 -10.52
CA GLY A 121 -15.10 31.43 -9.22
C GLY A 121 -14.59 30.63 -8.01
N ALA A 122 -15.04 31.02 -6.81
CA ALA A 122 -14.58 30.46 -5.53
C ALA A 122 -14.90 28.97 -5.38
N LYS A 123 -16.09 28.53 -5.84
CA LYS A 123 -16.51 27.12 -5.83
C LYS A 123 -15.59 26.26 -6.69
N GLY A 124 -15.27 26.68 -7.91
CA GLY A 124 -14.34 25.94 -8.78
C GLY A 124 -12.93 25.82 -8.18
N LYS A 125 -12.42 26.88 -7.54
CA LYS A 125 -11.14 26.83 -6.81
C LYS A 125 -11.18 25.83 -5.65
N PHE A 126 -12.29 25.78 -4.91
CA PHE A 126 -12.48 24.83 -3.81
C PHE A 126 -12.50 23.38 -4.30
N PHE A 127 -13.23 23.11 -5.39
CA PHE A 127 -13.28 21.78 -5.99
C PHE A 127 -11.89 21.31 -6.44
N ARG A 128 -11.18 22.12 -7.22
CA ARG A 128 -9.81 21.81 -7.67
C ARG A 128 -8.88 21.48 -6.50
N ARG A 129 -8.84 22.31 -5.45
CA ARG A 129 -7.98 22.07 -4.28
C ARG A 129 -8.24 20.74 -3.59
N ASN A 130 -9.50 20.33 -3.46
CA ASN A 130 -9.83 19.06 -2.82
C ASN A 130 -9.49 17.85 -3.71
N LEU A 131 -9.65 17.98 -5.03
CA LEU A 131 -9.24 16.95 -5.98
C LEU A 131 -7.71 16.83 -6.06
N ASP A 132 -7.00 17.96 -6.11
CA ASP A 132 -5.53 18.01 -6.08
C ASP A 132 -5.01 17.35 -4.80
N ARG A 133 -5.62 17.62 -3.64
CA ARG A 133 -5.30 16.97 -2.37
C ARG A 133 -5.53 15.45 -2.41
N ALA A 134 -6.63 14.98 -3.00
CA ALA A 134 -6.89 13.54 -3.15
C ALA A 134 -5.82 12.86 -4.04
N GLU A 135 -5.41 13.53 -5.10
CA GLU A 135 -4.35 13.07 -5.99
C GLU A 135 -2.98 13.05 -5.29
N GLU A 136 -2.65 14.09 -4.51
CA GLU A 136 -1.45 14.13 -3.67
C GLU A 136 -1.42 12.95 -2.68
N ILE A 137 -2.55 12.62 -2.04
CA ILE A 137 -2.67 11.46 -1.16
C ILE A 137 -2.41 10.16 -1.93
N ARG A 138 -2.97 9.99 -3.13
CA ARG A 138 -2.72 8.81 -3.97
C ARG A 138 -1.22 8.67 -4.26
N VAL A 139 -0.59 9.74 -4.73
CA VAL A 139 0.86 9.76 -5.06
C VAL A 139 1.71 9.42 -3.84
N LEU A 140 1.44 10.03 -2.69
CA LEU A 140 2.16 9.73 -1.44
C LEU A 140 2.10 8.24 -1.06
N ASN A 141 0.97 7.58 -1.32
CA ASN A 141 0.83 6.16 -1.04
C ASN A 141 1.48 5.28 -2.11
N TYR A 142 1.41 5.70 -3.38
CA TYR A 142 2.12 5.04 -4.47
C TYR A 142 3.63 5.02 -4.20
N ASP A 143 4.22 6.16 -3.82
CA ASP A 143 5.64 6.26 -3.50
C ASP A 143 6.03 5.41 -2.29
N ALA A 144 5.18 5.35 -1.26
CA ALA A 144 5.40 4.48 -0.10
C ALA A 144 5.43 3.00 -0.50
N VAL A 145 4.50 2.56 -1.36
CA VAL A 145 4.47 1.18 -1.89
C VAL A 145 5.73 0.85 -2.67
N LEU A 146 6.18 1.76 -3.55
CA LEU A 146 7.41 1.56 -4.31
C LEU A 146 8.64 1.41 -3.41
N ASN A 147 8.73 2.23 -2.36
CA ASN A 147 9.79 2.14 -1.37
C ASN A 147 9.79 0.78 -0.66
N TRP A 148 8.64 0.35 -0.12
CA TRP A 148 8.55 -0.94 0.55
C TRP A 148 8.83 -2.12 -0.37
N ARG A 149 8.37 -2.05 -1.62
CA ARG A 149 8.67 -3.07 -2.63
C ARG A 149 10.18 -3.17 -2.88
N SER A 150 10.87 -2.03 -2.97
CA SER A 150 12.33 -1.99 -3.09
C SER A 150 13.03 -2.65 -1.89
N GLN A 151 12.59 -2.37 -0.66
CA GLN A 151 13.13 -2.97 0.56
C GLN A 151 12.96 -4.50 0.57
N LEU A 152 11.77 -5.00 0.21
CA LEU A 152 11.49 -6.43 0.15
C LEU A 152 12.23 -7.14 -0.98
N LEU A 153 12.44 -6.49 -2.13
CA LEU A 153 13.30 -7.01 -3.19
C LEU A 153 14.77 -7.07 -2.75
N GLY A 154 15.24 -6.11 -1.96
CA GLY A 154 16.53 -6.16 -1.30
C GLY A 154 16.66 -7.40 -0.41
N LEU A 155 15.72 -7.56 0.52
CA LEU A 155 15.67 -8.72 1.41
C LEU A 155 15.60 -10.06 0.65
N LYS A 156 14.76 -10.14 -0.39
CA LYS A 156 14.65 -11.35 -1.22
C LYS A 156 15.99 -11.72 -1.85
N ARG A 157 16.74 -10.75 -2.37
CA ARG A 157 18.06 -11.00 -2.96
C ARG A 157 19.05 -11.54 -1.93
N ASP A 158 19.06 -10.97 -0.72
CA ASP A 158 19.93 -11.44 0.36
C ASP A 158 19.58 -12.89 0.73
N LEU A 159 18.29 -13.21 0.92
CA LEU A 159 17.83 -14.58 1.21
C LEU A 159 18.19 -15.58 0.11
N MET A 160 18.08 -15.18 -1.17
CA MET A 160 18.43 -16.04 -2.30
C MET A 160 19.94 -16.31 -2.38
N ARG A 161 20.78 -15.32 -2.06
CA ARG A 161 22.24 -15.51 -1.99
C ARG A 161 22.60 -16.49 -0.89
N ASP A 162 22.05 -16.29 0.31
CA ASP A 162 22.33 -17.13 1.47
C ASP A 162 21.83 -18.57 1.28
N ALA A 163 20.83 -18.79 0.41
CA ALA A 163 20.36 -20.12 0.02
C ALA A 163 21.25 -20.81 -1.04
N ALA A 164 22.02 -20.04 -1.81
CA ALA A 164 22.87 -20.55 -2.90
C ALA A 164 24.32 -20.81 -2.46
N ASP A 165 24.77 -20.19 -1.37
CA ASP A 165 26.10 -20.36 -0.77
C ASP A 165 26.22 -21.61 0.13
N VAL A 166 25.28 -22.57 0.01
CA VAL A 166 25.22 -23.85 0.74
C VAL A 166 25.22 -25.01 -0.24
#